data_AF-A0A2V2S2M4-F1
#
_entry.id   AF-A0A2V2S2M4-F1
#
_cell.length_a   1.000
_cell.length_b   1.000
_cell.length_c   1.000
_cell.angle_alpha   90.00
_cell.angle_beta   90.00
_cell.angle_gamma   90.00
#
_symmetry.space_group_name_H-M   'P 1'
#
loop_
_entity.id
_entity.type
_entity.pdbx_description
1 polymer ?
#
loop_
_entity_poly.entity_id
_entity_poly.type
_entity_poly.pdbx_seq_one_letter_code
_entity_poly.pdbx_strand_id
1 'polypeptide(L)'
;MKTVNITADQPELRKLVEQACDGEPVILAYGDKKVKLEPFVAVGGAVDLDLQEDSPELEAELLKAVRSPLTPYSRRDLDEIEEQVGHSEIE
;
A
#
# COMPACT_ATOMS: atom_id res chain seq x y z
N MET A 1 6.95 9.28 -15.45
CA MET A 1 7.53 9.84 -14.21
C MET A 1 8.95 10.31 -14.47
N LYS A 2 9.40 11.37 -13.79
CA LYS A 2 10.80 11.80 -13.82
C LYS A 2 11.39 11.56 -12.44
N THR A 3 12.35 10.64 -12.35
CA THR A 3 13.03 10.29 -11.10
C THR A 3 14.33 11.08 -11.00
N VAL A 4 14.62 11.63 -9.83
CA VAL A 4 15.90 12.26 -9.52
C VAL A 4 16.65 11.35 -8.56
N ASN A 5 17.83 10.88 -8.97
CA ASN A 5 18.68 10.06 -8.11
C ASN A 5 19.44 10.97 -7.15
N ILE A 6 19.28 10.73 -5.85
CA ILE A 6 20.07 11.40 -4.81
C ILE A 6 21.37 10.62 -4.66
N THR A 7 22.51 11.25 -4.97
CA THR A 7 23.83 10.64 -4.79
C THR A 7 24.35 10.91 -3.37
N ALA A 8 25.42 10.20 -2.98
CA ALA A 8 26.04 10.36 -1.66
C ALA A 8 26.54 11.80 -1.39
N ASP A 9 26.71 12.62 -2.43
CA ASP A 9 27.20 13.99 -2.35
C ASP A 9 26.13 15.00 -1.89
N GLN A 10 24.90 14.54 -1.64
CA GLN A 10 23.78 15.35 -1.15
C GLN A 10 23.24 14.81 0.20
N PRO A 11 24.03 14.91 1.29
CA PRO A 11 23.71 14.27 2.57
C PRO A 11 22.45 14.84 3.22
N GLU A 12 22.16 16.12 3.04
CA GLU A 12 20.96 16.76 3.59
C GLU A 12 19.68 16.23 2.92
N LEU A 13 19.71 16.07 1.60
CA LEU A 13 18.56 15.57 0.84
C LEU A 13 18.29 14.10 1.17
N ARG A 14 19.36 13.31 1.37
CA ARG A 14 19.25 11.93 1.84
C ARG A 14 18.56 11.82 3.19
N LYS A 15 18.95 12.64 4.16
CA LYS A 15 18.34 12.63 5.50
C LYS A 15 16.84 12.94 5.47
N LEU A 16 16.43 13.89 4.63
CA LEU A 16 15.01 14.23 4.46
C LEU A 16 14.20 13.06 3.86
N VAL A 17 14.80 12.29 2.96
CA VAL A 17 14.17 11.07 2.41
C VAL A 17 14.07 9.99 3.47
N GLU A 18 15.13 9.76 4.26
CA GLU A 18 15.10 8.79 5.38
C GLU A 18 13.99 9.15 6.38
N GLN A 19 13.89 10.41 6.79
CA GLN A 19 12.81 10.89 7.68
C GLN A 19 11.41 10.69 7.09
N ALA A 20 11.22 11.00 5.81
CA ALA A 20 9.93 10.78 5.15
C ALA A 20 9.56 9.28 5.06
N CYS A 21 10.55 8.41 4.86
CA CYS A 21 10.38 6.95 4.90
C CYS A 21 10.05 6.43 6.31
N ASP A 22 10.58 7.07 7.36
CA ASP A 22 10.27 6.76 8.76
C ASP A 22 8.87 7.28 9.19
N GLY A 23 8.13 7.91 8.28
CA GLY A 23 6.79 8.44 8.53
C GLY A 23 6.75 9.85 9.12
N GLU A 24 7.91 10.50 9.27
CA GLU A 24 7.98 11.89 9.76
C GLU A 24 7.45 12.87 8.69
N PRO A 25 6.67 13.89 9.07
CA PRO A 25 6.12 14.85 8.13
C PRO A 25 7.21 15.80 7.62
N VAL A 26 7.73 15.53 6.42
CA VAL A 26 8.72 16.39 5.75
C VAL A 26 8.05 17.28 4.70
N ILE A 27 8.17 18.60 4.86
CA ILE A 27 7.64 19.61 3.93
C ILE A 27 8.80 20.36 3.26
N LEU A 28 8.89 20.26 1.93
CA LEU A 28 9.80 21.06 1.12
C LEU A 28 9.12 22.37 0.73
N ALA A 29 9.77 23.49 1.00
CA ALA A 29 9.28 24.82 0.62
C ALA A 29 10.23 25.48 -0.39
N TYR A 30 9.68 26.06 -1.45
CA TYR A 30 10.41 26.90 -2.40
C TYR A 30 9.56 28.12 -2.77
N GLY A 31 9.94 29.28 -2.22
CA GLY A 31 9.14 30.49 -2.34
C GLY A 31 7.76 30.32 -1.70
N ASP A 32 6.72 30.43 -2.52
CA ASP A 32 5.31 30.23 -2.16
C ASP A 32 4.84 28.77 -2.27
N LYS A 33 5.65 27.89 -2.86
CA LYS A 33 5.30 26.49 -3.09
C LYS A 33 5.69 25.63 -1.90
N LYS A 34 4.81 24.72 -1.51
CA LYS A 34 5.06 23.70 -0.48
C LYS A 34 4.66 22.34 -1.03
N VAL A 35 5.51 21.33 -0.80
CA VAL A 35 5.28 19.95 -1.19
C VAL A 35 5.59 19.05 0.00
N LYS A 36 4.69 18.12 0.32
CA LYS A 36 4.94 17.07 1.31
C LYS A 36 5.71 15.94 0.62
N LEU A 37 6.82 15.53 1.22
CA LEU A 37 7.51 14.30 0.83
C LEU A 37 6.75 13.12 1.44
N GLU A 38 6.41 12.16 0.59
CA GLU A 38 5.78 10.91 1.00
C GLU A 38 6.55 9.73 0.38
N PRO A 39 6.63 8.58 1.07
CA PRO A 39 7.22 7.38 0.51
C PRO A 39 6.54 7.01 -0.80
N PHE A 40 7.34 6.76 -1.83
CA PHE A 40 6.80 6.30 -3.09
C PHE A 40 6.42 4.81 -2.97
N VAL A 41 5.12 4.52 -3.01
CA VAL A 41 4.59 3.16 -3.09
C VAL A 41 4.14 2.90 -4.54
N ALA A 42 4.75 1.90 -5.18
CA ALA A 42 4.41 1.56 -6.56
C ALA A 42 2.99 0.97 -6.61
N VAL A 43 2.06 1.65 -7.27
CA VAL A 43 0.71 1.12 -7.48
C VAL A 43 0.80 -0.13 -8.35
N GLY A 44 0.48 -1.29 -7.74
CA GLY A 44 0.46 -2.60 -8.40
C GLY A 44 1.60 -3.56 -8.06
N GLY A 45 2.49 -3.22 -7.12
CA GLY A 45 3.55 -4.10 -6.63
C GLY A 45 3.49 -4.21 -5.12
N ALA A 46 3.12 -5.41 -4.64
CA ALA A 46 2.78 -5.72 -3.25
C ALA A 46 1.63 -4.84 -2.72
N VAL A 47 0.48 -5.48 -2.52
CA VAL A 47 -0.46 -5.05 -1.49
C VAL A 47 0.36 -4.75 -0.24
N ASP A 48 0.00 -3.66 0.43
CA ASP A 48 0.52 -3.14 1.70
C ASP A 48 0.56 -4.24 2.77
N LEU A 49 1.51 -5.16 2.60
CA LEU A 49 1.80 -6.27 3.47
C LEU A 49 2.98 -5.79 4.29
N ASP A 50 2.68 -5.20 5.43
CA ASP A 50 3.69 -4.84 6.41
C ASP A 50 4.30 -6.13 6.95
N LEU A 51 5.42 -6.58 6.40
CA LEU A 51 6.10 -7.82 6.82
C LEU A 51 6.58 -7.82 8.29
N GLN A 52 6.48 -6.71 9.01
CA GLN A 52 6.67 -6.65 10.47
C GLN A 52 5.37 -6.92 11.25
N GLU A 53 4.21 -6.55 10.70
CA GLU A 53 2.87 -6.86 11.24
C GLU A 53 2.27 -8.15 10.70
N ASP A 54 2.62 -8.53 9.48
CA ASP A 54 2.19 -9.74 8.80
C ASP A 54 2.95 -10.91 9.39
N SER A 55 2.43 -11.30 10.53
CA SER A 55 2.94 -12.39 11.31
C SER A 55 2.90 -13.69 10.47
N PRO A 56 3.78 -14.66 10.76
CA PRO A 56 3.77 -15.97 10.10
C PRO A 56 2.39 -16.65 10.08
N GLU A 57 1.53 -16.28 11.04
CA GLU A 57 0.16 -16.75 11.17
C GLU A 57 -0.77 -16.21 10.06
N LEU A 58 -0.62 -14.95 9.62
CA LEU A 58 -1.40 -14.41 8.51
C LEU A 58 -1.01 -15.06 7.18
N GLU A 59 0.31 -15.23 6.94
CA GLU A 59 0.82 -15.97 5.79
C GLU A 59 0.26 -17.41 5.78
N ALA A 60 0.26 -18.08 6.93
CA ALA A 60 -0.26 -19.44 7.04
C ALA A 60 -1.76 -19.56 6.75
N GLU A 61 -2.58 -18.61 7.20
CA GLU A 61 -4.03 -18.62 6.91
C GLU A 61 -4.32 -18.28 5.44
N LEU A 62 -3.58 -17.36 4.81
CA LEU A 62 -3.67 -17.12 3.37
C LEU A 62 -3.27 -18.37 2.56
N LEU A 63 -2.19 -19.04 2.95
CA LEU A 63 -1.74 -20.27 2.30
C LEU A 63 -2.74 -21.42 2.46
N LYS A 64 -3.41 -21.51 3.61
CA LYS A 64 -4.47 -22.48 3.87
C LYS A 64 -5.69 -22.24 2.98
N ALA A 65 -6.08 -20.97 2.77
CA ALA A 65 -7.15 -20.62 1.85
C ALA A 65 -6.82 -21.02 0.39
N VAL A 66 -5.59 -20.77 -0.07
CA VAL A 66 -5.14 -21.15 -1.43
C VAL A 66 -5.01 -22.66 -1.60
N ARG A 67 -4.55 -23.39 -0.57
CA ARG A 67 -4.40 -24.85 -0.61
C ARG A 67 -5.72 -25.61 -0.40
N SER A 68 -6.77 -24.94 0.06
CA SER A 68 -8.10 -25.52 0.16
C SER A 68 -8.66 -25.77 -1.25
N PRO A 69 -9.46 -26.82 -1.48
CA PRO A 69 -10.20 -26.98 -2.72
C PRO A 69 -11.05 -25.74 -2.98
N LEU A 70 -10.64 -24.94 -3.95
CA LEU A 70 -11.43 -23.81 -4.43
C LEU A 70 -12.70 -24.38 -5.06
N THR A 71 -13.79 -24.30 -4.32
CA THR A 71 -15.12 -24.53 -4.90
C THR A 71 -15.47 -23.24 -5.64
N PRO A 72 -15.61 -23.26 -6.97
CA PRO A 72 -16.01 -22.07 -7.71
C PRO A 72 -17.34 -21.57 -7.17
N TYR A 73 -17.50 -20.24 -7.05
CA TYR A 73 -18.77 -19.65 -6.66
C TYR A 73 -19.89 -20.14 -7.57
N SER A 74 -20.99 -20.58 -6.96
CA SER A 74 -22.22 -20.88 -7.68
C SER A 74 -22.86 -19.58 -8.17
N ARG A 75 -23.76 -19.68 -9.15
CA ARG A 75 -24.48 -18.49 -9.64
C ARG A 75 -25.26 -17.78 -8.51
N ARG A 76 -25.81 -18.54 -7.55
CA ARG A 76 -26.49 -17.97 -6.39
C ARG A 76 -25.53 -17.20 -5.49
N ASP A 77 -24.34 -17.73 -5.26
CA ASP A 77 -23.33 -17.09 -4.44
C ASP A 77 -22.92 -15.74 -5.06
N LEU A 78 -22.84 -15.68 -6.39
CA LEU A 78 -22.56 -14.43 -7.11
C LEU A 78 -23.72 -13.43 -7.03
N ASP A 79 -24.97 -13.89 -7.15
CA ASP A 79 -26.14 -13.03 -7.05
C ASP A 79 -26.30 -12.47 -5.61
N GLU A 80 -25.94 -13.24 -4.57
CA GLU A 80 -25.93 -12.79 -3.16
C GLU A 80 -24.83 -11.75 -2.88
N ILE A 81 -23.64 -11.93 -3.46
CA ILE A 81 -22.55 -10.93 -3.39
C ILE A 81 -22.95 -9.63 -4.10
N GLU A 82 -23.62 -9.73 -5.26
CA GLU A 82 -24.11 -8.57 -6.00
C GLU A 82 -25.13 -7.76 -5.19
N GLU A 83 -26.05 -8.42 -4.48
CA GLU A 83 -27.01 -7.78 -3.58
C GLU A 83 -26.31 -7.08 -2.40
N GLN A 84 -25.31 -7.73 -1.80
CA GLN A 84 -24.57 -7.17 -0.66
C GLN A 84 -23.71 -5.95 -1.04
N VAL A 85 -23.06 -5.97 -2.21
CA VAL A 85 -22.27 -4.84 -2.71
C VAL A 85 -23.18 -3.67 -3.10
N GLY A 86 -24.32 -3.94 -3.73
CA GLY A 86 -25.30 -2.91 -4.11
C GLY A 86 -25.97 -2.20 -2.92
N HIS A 87 -25.91 -2.76 -1.71
CA HIS A 87 -26.39 -2.12 -0.48
C HIS A 87 -25.32 -1.30 0.26
N SER A 88 -24.04 -1.46 -0.08
CA SER A 88 -22.95 -0.74 0.57
C SER A 88 -22.62 0.61 -0.09
N GLU A 89 -23.29 0.97 -1.19
CA GLU A 89 -23.12 2.26 -1.89
C GLU A 89 -24.14 3.34 -1.47
N ILE A 90 -24.95 3.09 -0.42
CA ILE A 90 -25.92 4.06 0.10
C ILE A 90 -25.82 4.14 1.64
N GLU A 91 -24.73 4.74 2.15
CA GLU A 91 -24.73 5.53 3.40
C GLU A 91 -23.56 6.52 3.43
#